data_AF-A0A010JCY2-F1
#
_entry.id   AF-A0A010JCY2-F1
#
_cell.length_a   1.000
_cell.length_b   1.000
_cell.length_c   1.000
_cell.angle_alpha   90.00
_cell.angle_beta   90.00
_cell.angle_gamma   90.00
#
_symmetry.space_group_name_H-M   'P 1'
#
loop_
_entity.id
_entity.type
_entity.pdbx_description
1 polymer ?
#
loop_
_entity_poly.entity_id
_entity_poly.type
_entity_poly.pdbx_seq_one_letter_code
_entity_poly.pdbx_strand_id
1 'polypeptide(L)'
;MTQRISEVVRNTNETKIRVRLNLDGTGQGTLNTGVPFLDHMIDQIKRHGLFDIDIHCDGDLEIDDHHTVEDCGITLGQAFAQALGDKKGLKRYGHFYAPLDEAL
;
A
#
# COMPACT_ATOMS: atom_id res chain seq x y z
N MET A 1 19.09 14.20 1.17
CA MET A 1 18.82 12.75 1.24
C MET A 1 18.13 12.35 -0.04
N THR A 2 18.41 11.18 -0.59
CA THR A 2 17.68 10.64 -1.75
C THR A 2 16.23 10.38 -1.33
N GLN A 3 15.27 10.73 -2.18
CA GLN A 3 13.85 10.52 -1.88
C GLN A 3 13.52 9.02 -1.87
N ARG A 4 12.86 8.52 -0.82
CA ARG A 4 12.41 7.12 -0.70
C ARG A 4 11.04 6.95 -1.34
N ILE A 5 11.03 7.07 -2.66
CA ILE A 5 9.84 7.00 -3.50
C ILE A 5 9.98 5.84 -4.47
N SER A 6 8.89 5.12 -4.72
CA SER A 6 8.81 4.05 -5.71
C SER A 6 7.51 4.13 -6.50
N GLU A 7 7.53 3.61 -7.71
CA GLU A 7 6.34 3.35 -8.50
C GLU A 7 6.43 1.93 -9.09
N VAL A 8 5.39 1.14 -8.85
CA VAL A 8 5.31 -0.25 -9.31
C VAL A 8 4.04 -0.42 -10.11
N VAL A 9 4.18 -1.01 -11.30
CA VAL A 9 3.06 -1.43 -12.15
C VAL A 9 3.09 -2.94 -12.25
N ARG A 10 1.97 -3.58 -11.97
CA ARG A 10 1.80 -5.04 -12.06
C ARG A 10 0.53 -5.33 -12.84
N ASN A 11 0.67 -6.14 -13.88
CA ASN A 11 -0.43 -6.48 -14.79
C ASN A 11 -0.45 -7.99 -15.00
N THR A 12 -1.58 -8.61 -14.72
CA THR A 12 -1.87 -10.02 -15.03
C THR A 12 -3.07 -10.11 -15.97
N ASN A 13 -3.69 -11.28 -16.09
CA ASN A 13 -4.96 -11.40 -16.82
C ASN A 13 -6.14 -10.96 -15.95
N GLU A 14 -5.99 -11.06 -14.63
CA GLU A 14 -7.00 -10.81 -13.60
C GLU A 14 -7.01 -9.33 -13.19
N THR A 15 -5.83 -8.69 -13.07
CA THR A 15 -5.72 -7.31 -12.56
C THR A 15 -4.73 -6.44 -13.34
N LYS A 16 -4.96 -5.12 -13.32
CA LYS A 16 -4.05 -4.05 -13.77
C LYS A 16 -3.86 -3.05 -12.64
N ILE A 17 -2.65 -2.97 -12.10
CA ILE A 17 -2.37 -2.23 -10.87
C ILE A 17 -1.21 -1.27 -11.06
N ARG A 18 -1.38 -0.05 -10.56
CA ARG A 18 -0.30 0.92 -10.33
C ARG A 18 -0.30 1.35 -8.87
N VAL A 19 0.85 1.24 -8.22
CA VAL A 19 1.11 1.78 -6.89
C VAL A 19 2.25 2.78 -6.94
N ARG A 20 2.05 3.99 -6.41
CA ARG A 20 3.11 4.95 -6.11
C ARG A 20 3.16 5.16 -4.59
N LEU A 21 4.37 5.12 -4.04
CA LEU A 21 4.61 5.18 -2.60
C LEU A 21 5.73 6.18 -2.29
N ASN A 22 5.53 7.02 -1.28
CA ASN A 22 6.55 7.83 -0.64
C ASN A 22 6.65 7.46 0.85
N LEU A 23 7.80 6.94 1.28
CA LEU A 23 8.03 6.58 2.69
C LEU A 23 8.24 7.80 3.60
N ASP A 24 8.60 8.94 3.04
CA ASP A 24 8.82 10.22 3.72
C ASP A 24 7.65 11.18 3.42
N GLY A 25 6.42 10.67 3.56
CA GLY A 25 5.20 11.38 3.18
C GLY A 25 4.55 12.18 4.31
N THR A 26 3.29 12.50 4.09
CA THR A 26 2.42 13.23 5.02
C THR A 26 1.05 12.56 5.21
N GLY A 27 0.89 11.33 4.70
CA GLY A 27 -0.38 10.60 4.77
C GLY A 27 -1.34 10.93 3.62
N GLN A 28 -0.84 11.45 2.48
CA GLN A 28 -1.66 11.87 1.34
C GLN A 28 -1.74 10.80 0.25
N GLY A 29 -2.66 10.96 -0.69
CA GLY A 29 -2.76 10.09 -1.88
C GLY A 29 -4.11 9.44 -2.06
N THR A 30 -4.30 8.87 -3.24
CA THR A 30 -5.59 8.36 -3.73
C THR A 30 -5.63 6.84 -3.72
N LEU A 31 -6.68 6.25 -3.16
CA LEU A 31 -6.88 4.81 -3.13
C LEU A 31 -8.13 4.49 -3.96
N ASN A 32 -7.94 3.72 -5.02
CA ASN A 32 -9.01 3.26 -5.90
C ASN A 32 -8.70 1.82 -6.30
N THR A 33 -8.97 0.88 -5.39
CA THR A 33 -8.78 -0.56 -5.64
C THR A 33 -10.01 -1.22 -6.27
N GLY A 34 -11.16 -0.56 -6.23
CA GLY A 34 -12.45 -1.15 -6.56
C GLY A 34 -13.09 -1.94 -5.40
N VAL A 35 -12.36 -2.17 -4.30
CA VAL A 35 -12.85 -2.82 -3.07
C VAL A 35 -12.90 -1.79 -1.93
N PRO A 36 -14.06 -1.17 -1.63
CA PRO A 36 -14.12 -0.01 -0.74
C PRO A 36 -13.58 -0.25 0.67
N PHE A 37 -13.75 -1.46 1.21
CA PHE A 37 -13.23 -1.78 2.55
C PHE A 37 -11.71 -1.94 2.54
N LEU A 38 -11.11 -2.45 1.46
CA LEU A 38 -9.66 -2.48 1.30
C LEU A 38 -9.09 -1.06 1.24
N ASP A 39 -9.73 -0.17 0.47
CA ASP A 39 -9.35 1.25 0.42
C ASP A 39 -9.37 1.88 1.81
N HIS A 40 -10.42 1.59 2.60
CA HIS A 40 -10.51 2.05 3.99
C HIS A 40 -9.38 1.52 4.87
N MET A 41 -9.00 0.24 4.74
CA MET A 41 -7.89 -0.36 5.49
C MET A 41 -6.53 0.23 5.11
N ILE A 42 -6.27 0.42 3.81
CA ILE A 42 -5.01 1.02 3.34
C ILE A 42 -4.94 2.51 3.71
N ASP A 43 -6.07 3.22 3.79
CA ASP A 43 -6.12 4.60 4.27
C ASP A 43 -5.63 4.71 5.73
N GLN A 44 -5.88 3.71 6.58
CA GLN A 44 -5.33 3.68 7.94
C GLN A 44 -3.80 3.54 7.92
N ILE A 45 -3.24 2.66 7.07
CA ILE A 45 -1.79 2.50 6.90
C ILE A 45 -1.16 3.81 6.40
N LYS A 46 -1.79 4.45 5.41
CA LYS A 46 -1.38 5.74 4.84
C LYS A 46 -1.33 6.84 5.90
N ARG A 47 -2.42 7.04 6.64
CA ARG A 47 -2.55 8.11 7.65
C ARG A 47 -1.66 7.88 8.86
N HIS A 48 -1.71 6.70 9.47
CA HIS A 48 -0.97 6.42 10.70
C HIS A 48 0.51 6.13 10.46
N GLY A 49 0.88 5.68 9.26
CA GLY A 49 2.27 5.52 8.82
C GLY A 49 2.92 6.79 8.26
N LEU A 50 2.13 7.85 8.00
CA LEU A 50 2.55 9.06 7.29
C LEU A 50 3.14 8.78 5.90
N PHE A 51 2.70 7.71 5.25
CA PHE A 51 3.11 7.38 3.90
C PHE A 51 2.23 8.12 2.91
N ASP A 52 2.79 8.63 1.81
CA ASP A 52 1.94 9.01 0.69
C ASP A 52 1.74 7.78 -0.20
N ILE A 53 0.49 7.37 -0.40
CA ILE A 53 0.13 6.14 -1.12
C ILE A 53 -0.93 6.46 -2.18
N ASP A 54 -0.57 6.25 -3.45
CA ASP A 54 -1.51 6.26 -4.57
C ASP A 54 -1.65 4.82 -5.11
N ILE A 55 -2.87 4.29 -5.13
CA ILE A 55 -3.21 2.98 -5.73
C ILE A 55 -4.34 3.16 -6.73
N HIS A 56 -4.14 2.60 -7.92
CA HIS A 56 -5.21 2.37 -8.89
C HIS A 56 -5.17 0.91 -9.31
N CYS A 57 -6.29 0.21 -9.16
CA CYS A 57 -6.49 -1.16 -9.62
C CYS A 57 -7.74 -1.23 -10.49
N ASP A 58 -7.62 -1.95 -11.60
CA ASP A 58 -8.73 -2.48 -12.39
C ASP A 58 -8.63 -4.01 -12.31
N GLY A 59 -9.67 -4.67 -11.83
CA GLY A 59 -9.64 -6.10 -11.50
C GLY A 59 -10.97 -6.78 -11.80
N ASP A 60 -10.93 -8.11 -11.86
CA ASP A 60 -12.04 -9.03 -12.19
C ASP A 60 -13.07 -9.21 -11.05
N LEU A 61 -13.56 -8.10 -10.49
CA LEU A 61 -14.48 -8.06 -9.35
C LEU A 61 -15.81 -8.78 -9.58
N GLU A 62 -16.17 -9.07 -10.83
CA GLU A 62 -17.32 -9.90 -11.17
C GLU A 62 -17.14 -11.39 -10.81
N ILE A 63 -15.89 -11.85 -10.64
CA ILE A 63 -15.56 -13.20 -10.16
C ILE A 63 -15.63 -13.20 -8.63
N ASP A 64 -14.72 -12.48 -7.98
CA ASP A 64 -14.71 -12.13 -6.56
C ASP A 64 -13.68 -11.01 -6.29
N ASP A 65 -13.42 -10.67 -5.03
CA ASP A 65 -12.44 -9.66 -4.63
C ASP A 65 -11.01 -10.22 -4.43
N HIS A 66 -10.81 -11.54 -4.55
CA HIS A 66 -9.59 -12.21 -4.13
C HIS A 66 -8.37 -11.72 -4.91
N HIS A 67 -8.43 -11.77 -6.24
CA HIS A 67 -7.29 -11.37 -7.09
C HIS A 67 -6.97 -9.89 -6.90
N THR A 68 -7.99 -9.04 -6.81
CA THR A 68 -7.82 -7.60 -6.58
C THR A 68 -7.11 -7.34 -5.25
N VAL A 69 -7.57 -7.97 -4.16
CA VAL A 69 -6.98 -7.80 -2.82
C VAL A 69 -5.54 -8.34 -2.78
N GLU A 70 -5.32 -9.56 -3.30
CA GLU A 70 -4.00 -10.20 -3.34
C GLU A 70 -3.00 -9.35 -4.13
N ASP A 71 -3.37 -8.97 -5.35
CA ASP A 71 -2.46 -8.29 -6.28
C ASP A 71 -2.17 -6.86 -5.85
N CYS A 72 -3.13 -6.17 -5.22
CA CYS A 72 -2.87 -4.88 -4.54
C CYS A 72 -1.85 -5.06 -3.41
N GLY A 73 -1.99 -6.11 -2.59
CA GLY A 73 -1.06 -6.42 -1.52
C GLY A 73 0.35 -6.71 -2.02
N ILE A 74 0.49 -7.54 -3.06
CA ILE A 74 1.77 -7.86 -3.70
C ILE A 74 2.43 -6.59 -4.24
N THR A 75 1.68 -5.77 -4.99
CA THR A 75 2.21 -4.58 -5.64
C THR A 75 2.62 -3.51 -4.62
N LEU A 76 1.83 -3.34 -3.56
CA LEU A 76 2.18 -2.44 -2.45
C LEU A 76 3.43 -2.93 -1.71
N GLY A 77 3.55 -4.23 -1.43
CA GLY A 77 4.74 -4.82 -0.83
C GLY A 77 6.01 -4.61 -1.67
N GLN A 78 5.90 -4.75 -3.00
CA GLN A 78 6.99 -4.45 -3.94
C GLN A 78 7.38 -2.97 -3.89
N ALA A 79 6.40 -2.05 -3.83
CA ALA A 79 6.66 -0.62 -3.70
C ALA A 79 7.42 -0.30 -2.40
N PHE A 80 6.98 -0.84 -1.25
CA PHE A 80 7.72 -0.70 0.01
C PHE A 80 9.15 -1.24 -0.10
N ALA A 81 9.35 -2.43 -0.68
CA ALA A 81 10.67 -3.02 -0.84
C ALA A 81 11.60 -2.15 -1.70
N GLN A 82 11.10 -1.58 -2.80
CA GLN A 82 11.86 -0.69 -3.67
C GLN A 82 12.20 0.64 -2.97
N ALA A 83 11.22 1.28 -2.34
CA ALA A 83 11.43 2.56 -1.66
C ALA A 83 12.36 2.48 -0.44
N LEU A 84 12.44 1.30 0.21
CA LEU A 84 13.36 1.05 1.32
C LEU A 84 14.84 0.97 0.89
N GLY A 85 15.13 0.67 -0.38
CA GLY A 85 16.48 0.59 -0.91
C GLY A 85 17.39 -0.37 -0.14
N ASP A 86 18.62 0.07 0.18
CA ASP A 86 19.61 -0.74 0.90
C ASP A 86 19.39 -0.82 2.42
N LYS A 87 18.35 -0.12 2.92
CA LYS A 87 17.91 -0.12 4.32
C LYS A 87 18.93 0.40 5.32
N LYS A 88 20.02 1.04 4.88
CA LYS A 88 21.03 1.60 5.80
C LYS A 88 20.47 2.81 6.55
N GLY A 89 20.82 2.91 7.83
CA GLY A 89 20.42 4.03 8.70
C GLY A 89 18.97 3.98 9.18
N LEU A 90 18.20 2.95 8.85
CA LEU A 90 16.85 2.78 9.39
C LEU A 90 16.88 2.28 10.83
N LYS A 91 15.86 2.64 11.62
CA LYS A 91 15.62 2.03 12.95
C LYS A 91 15.49 0.50 12.90
N ARG A 92 15.09 -0.04 11.74
CA ARG A 92 14.94 -1.47 11.39
C ARG A 92 13.84 -2.22 12.14
N TYR A 93 13.70 -2.00 13.44
CA TYR A 93 12.67 -2.62 14.27
C TYR A 93 11.64 -1.57 14.70
N GLY A 94 10.38 -1.97 14.69
CA GLY A 94 9.25 -1.19 15.18
C GLY A 94 8.21 -2.13 15.79
N HIS A 95 7.54 -1.68 16.85
CA HIS A 95 6.42 -2.37 17.48
C HIS A 95 5.42 -1.31 17.92
N PHE A 96 4.13 -1.64 17.87
CA PHE A 96 3.05 -0.75 18.27
C PHE A 96 1.78 -1.55 18.58
N TYR A 97 0.91 -1.00 19.43
CA TYR A 97 -0.43 -1.51 19.69
C TYR A 97 -1.46 -0.46 19.25
N ALA A 98 -2.50 -0.87 18.54
CA ALA A 98 -3.55 0.03 18.03
C ALA A 98 -4.94 -0.54 18.39
N PRO A 99 -5.50 -0.17 19.56
CA PRO A 99 -6.83 -0.64 19.96
C PRO A 99 -7.92 -0.02 19.08
N LEU A 100 -8.97 -0.80 18.82
CA LEU A 100 -10.23 -0.34 18.25
C LEU A 100 -11.36 -1.01 19.03
N ASP A 101 -12.06 -0.23 19.85
CA ASP A 101 -13.08 -0.70 20.78
C ASP A 101 -12.58 -1.85 21.68
N GLU A 102 -13.16 -3.05 21.59
CA GLU A 102 -12.74 -4.21 22.37
C GLU A 102 -11.54 -4.97 21.79
N ALA A 103 -11.15 -4.69 20.54
CA ALA A 103 -10.05 -5.38 19.86
C ALA A 103 -8.68 -4.77 20.23
N LEU A 104 -7.70 -5.65 20.52
CA LEU A 104 -6.30 -5.33 20.78
C LEU A 104 -5.36 -6.40 20.24
#